data_AF-A0A238YH15-F1
#
_entry.id   AF-A0A238YH15-F1
#
_cell.length_a   1.000
_cell.length_b   1.000
_cell.length_c   1.000
_cell.angle_alpha   90.00
_cell.angle_beta   90.00
_cell.angle_gamma   90.00
#
_symmetry.space_group_name_H-M   'P 1'
#
loop_
_entity.id
_entity.type
_entity.pdbx_description
1 polymer ?
#
loop_
_entity_poly.entity_id
_entity_poly.type
_entity_poly.pdbx_seq_one_letter_code
_entity_poly.pdbx_strand_id
1 'polypeptide(L)'
;MNIEKEIDLLLNLVKEENTLLKKGISSNDTADKLLEINEKKRKLLSRLATLEAKDLEPFKNKLKEIEEINSRNQILLINNMDILEETIKSLIPEEYINTYSSNGKIKGTSSIFGKKV
;
A
#
# COMPACT_ATOMS: atom_id res chain seq x y z
N MET A 1 -26.24 12.72 7.53
CA MET A 1 -24.77 12.60 7.38
C MET A 1 -24.18 13.99 7.32
N ASN A 2 -23.11 14.29 8.06
CA ASN A 2 -22.44 15.58 7.98
C ASN A 2 -21.22 15.43 7.04
N ILE A 3 -21.38 15.86 5.79
CA ILE A 3 -20.39 15.66 4.72
C ILE A 3 -19.04 16.28 5.08
N GLU A 4 -19.05 17.49 5.64
CA GLU A 4 -17.82 18.17 6.06
C GLU A 4 -17.05 17.35 7.08
N LYS A 5 -17.72 16.85 8.12
CA LYS A 5 -17.09 16.01 9.15
C LYS A 5 -16.52 14.71 8.58
N GLU A 6 -17.22 14.09 7.62
CA GLU A 6 -16.73 12.87 6.97
C GLU A 6 -15.48 13.15 6.13
N ILE A 7 -15.47 14.24 5.36
CA ILE A 7 -14.29 14.64 4.55
C ILE A 7 -13.11 15.03 5.45
N ASP A 8 -13.36 15.76 6.54
CA ASP A 8 -12.31 16.11 7.52
C ASP A 8 -11.74 14.87 8.19
N LEU A 9 -12.58 13.91 8.54
CA LEU A 9 -12.14 12.64 9.09
C LEU A 9 -11.30 11.86 8.07
N LEU A 10 -11.71 11.81 6.80
CA LEU A 10 -10.94 11.17 5.74
C LEU A 10 -9.56 11.84 5.57
N LEU A 11 -9.51 13.17 5.56
CA LEU A 11 -8.26 13.92 5.47
C LEU A 11 -7.32 13.62 6.64
N ASN A 12 -7.85 13.57 7.86
CA ASN A 12 -7.07 13.23 9.05
C ASN A 12 -6.52 11.81 8.99
N LEU A 13 -7.32 10.83 8.57
CA LEU A 13 -6.88 9.44 8.41
C LEU A 13 -5.76 9.31 7.37
N VAL A 14 -5.86 10.02 6.26
CA VAL A 14 -4.84 9.99 5.19
C VAL A 14 -3.54 10.68 5.64
N LYS A 15 -3.62 11.74 6.45
CA LYS A 15 -2.47 12.39 7.12
C LYS A 15 -1.80 11.49 8.16
N GLU A 16 -2.60 10.79 8.96
CA GLU A 16 -2.12 9.84 9.94
C GLU A 16 -1.39 8.67 9.27
N GLU A 17 -1.99 8.10 8.22
CA GLU A 17 -1.36 7.08 7.38
C GLU A 17 -0.02 7.57 6.81
N ASN A 18 0.04 8.79 6.28
CA ASN A 18 1.29 9.36 5.77
C ASN A 18 2.38 9.42 6.85
N THR A 19 1.99 9.78 8.08
CA THR A 19 2.89 9.89 9.22
C THR A 19 3.43 8.52 9.63
N LEU A 20 2.59 7.49 9.64
CA LEU A 20 2.99 6.12 9.95
C LEU A 20 3.89 5.54 8.85
N LEU A 21 3.53 5.72 7.58
CA LEU A 21 4.32 5.23 6.45
C LEU A 21 5.71 5.87 6.37
N LYS A 22 5.84 7.16 6.74
CA LYS A 22 7.15 7.84 6.85
C LYS A 22 8.04 7.26 7.94
N LYS A 23 7.45 6.76 9.04
CA LYS A 23 8.20 6.10 10.12
C LYS A 23 8.64 4.69 9.74
N GLY A 24 8.09 4.14 8.66
CA GLY A 24 8.29 2.75 8.24
C GLY A 24 7.46 1.76 9.07
N ILE A 25 7.19 0.59 8.49
CA ILE A 25 6.45 -0.49 9.15
C ILE A 25 7.45 -1.36 9.92
N SER A 26 7.95 -0.82 11.03
CA SER A 26 9.00 -1.44 11.85
C SER A 26 8.48 -2.25 13.05
N SER A 27 7.17 -2.19 13.32
CA SER A 27 6.54 -2.90 14.44
C SER A 27 5.11 -3.35 14.09
N ASN A 28 4.64 -4.38 14.80
CA ASN A 28 3.27 -4.87 14.67
C ASN A 28 2.26 -3.77 15.00
N ASP A 29 2.52 -2.95 16.02
CA ASP A 29 1.67 -1.79 16.37
C ASP A 29 1.46 -0.82 15.20
N THR A 30 2.51 -0.54 14.44
CA THR A 30 2.40 0.32 13.25
C THR A 30 1.56 -0.36 12.16
N ALA A 31 1.76 -1.66 11.95
CA ALA A 31 1.00 -2.43 10.97
C ALA A 31 -0.49 -2.51 11.33
N ASP A 32 -0.81 -2.76 12.61
CA ASP A 32 -2.17 -2.86 13.13
C ASP A 32 -2.90 -1.51 13.01
N LYS A 33 -2.22 -0.40 13.32
CA LYS A 33 -2.79 0.95 13.13
C LYS A 33 -3.04 1.27 11.66
N LEU A 34 -2.13 0.90 10.77
CA LEU A 34 -2.32 1.08 9.32
C LEU A 34 -3.54 0.27 8.83
N LEU A 35 -3.72 -0.95 9.34
CA LEU A 35 -4.88 -1.79 9.05
C LEU A 35 -6.17 -1.11 9.53
N GLU A 36 -6.20 -0.64 10.77
CA GLU A 36 -7.35 0.06 11.37
C GLU A 36 -7.73 1.32 10.58
N ILE A 37 -6.73 2.12 10.18
CA ILE A 37 -6.93 3.31 9.34
C ILE A 37 -7.54 2.90 8.00
N ASN A 38 -7.05 1.83 7.37
CA ASN A 38 -7.57 1.35 6.10
C ASN A 38 -9.05 0.93 6.21
N GLU A 39 -9.42 0.19 7.26
CA GLU A 39 -10.81 -0.16 7.52
C GLU A 39 -11.71 1.05 7.73
N LYS A 40 -11.25 2.04 8.52
CA LYS A 40 -11.96 3.30 8.73
C LYS A 40 -12.17 4.05 7.42
N LYS A 41 -11.12 4.18 6.59
CA LYS A 41 -11.20 4.79 5.25
C LYS A 41 -12.21 4.07 4.35
N ARG A 42 -12.21 2.73 4.31
CA ARG A 42 -13.17 1.95 3.51
C ARG A 42 -14.62 2.24 3.91
N LYS A 43 -14.92 2.28 5.21
CA LYS A 43 -16.26 2.61 5.74
C LYS A 43 -16.67 4.05 5.41
N LEU A 44 -15.73 5.00 5.45
CA LEU A 44 -15.96 6.39 5.05
C LEU A 44 -16.26 6.50 3.56
N LEU A 45 -15.41 5.91 2.74
CA LEU A 45 -15.54 5.95 1.29
C LEU A 45 -16.85 5.31 0.81
N SER A 46 -17.31 4.23 1.45
CA SER A 46 -18.61 3.64 1.10
C SER A 46 -19.77 4.59 1.39
N ARG A 47 -19.68 5.42 2.44
CA ARG A 47 -20.68 6.45 2.74
C ARG A 47 -20.59 7.63 1.79
N LEU A 48 -19.38 8.08 1.46
CA LEU A 48 -19.16 9.19 0.54
C LEU A 48 -19.51 8.82 -0.91
N ALA A 49 -19.40 7.55 -1.29
CA ALA A 49 -19.74 7.06 -2.63
C ALA A 49 -21.23 7.20 -2.98
N THR A 50 -22.11 7.42 -1.99
CA THR A 50 -23.54 7.66 -2.25
C THR A 50 -23.88 9.12 -2.54
N LEU A 51 -22.90 10.02 -2.47
CA LEU A 51 -23.07 11.45 -2.71
C LEU A 51 -22.97 11.79 -4.20
N GLU A 52 -23.67 12.84 -4.61
CA GLU A 52 -23.52 13.39 -5.95
C GLU A 52 -22.35 14.39 -6.01
N ALA A 53 -21.84 14.65 -7.22
CA ALA A 53 -20.73 15.57 -7.42
C ALA A 53 -21.00 16.98 -6.84
N LYS A 54 -22.24 17.46 -6.92
CA LYS A 54 -22.67 18.76 -6.37
C LYS A 54 -22.51 18.85 -4.85
N ASP A 55 -22.64 17.72 -4.14
CA ASP A 55 -22.53 17.67 -2.68
C ASP A 55 -21.06 17.74 -2.23
N LEU A 56 -20.14 17.38 -3.12
CA LEU A 56 -18.69 17.34 -2.89
C LEU A 56 -17.99 18.62 -3.38
N GLU A 57 -18.61 19.37 -4.28
CA GLU A 57 -18.07 20.59 -4.87
C GLU A 57 -17.59 21.64 -3.84
N PRO A 58 -18.30 21.89 -2.73
CA PRO A 58 -17.83 22.81 -1.69
C PRO A 58 -16.50 22.40 -1.04
N PHE A 59 -16.14 21.11 -1.13
CA PHE A 59 -14.97 20.53 -0.47
C PHE A 59 -13.82 20.23 -1.43
N LYS A 60 -13.87 20.74 -2.66
CA LYS A 60 -12.88 20.48 -3.72
C LYS A 60 -11.43 20.65 -3.26
N ASN A 61 -11.14 21.68 -2.46
CA ASN A 61 -9.79 21.92 -1.94
C ASN A 61 -9.33 20.80 -0.98
N LYS A 62 -10.20 20.34 -0.08
CA LYS A 62 -9.92 19.22 0.83
C LYS A 62 -9.76 17.92 0.06
N LEU A 63 -10.58 17.68 -0.96
CA LEU A 63 -10.48 16.50 -1.82
C LEU A 63 -9.16 16.46 -2.60
N LYS A 64 -8.72 17.62 -3.10
CA LYS A 64 -7.40 17.74 -3.75
C LYS A 64 -6.26 17.47 -2.76
N GLU A 65 -6.35 17.97 -1.53
CA GLU A 65 -5.34 17.67 -0.49
C GLU A 65 -5.31 16.17 -0.16
N ILE A 66 -6.47 15.52 -0.05
CA ILE A 66 -6.58 14.07 0.14
C ILE A 66 -5.90 13.32 -1.00
N GLU A 67 -6.13 13.72 -2.25
CA GLU A 67 -5.50 13.13 -3.44
C GLU A 67 -3.97 13.27 -3.40
N GLU A 68 -3.46 14.47 -3.12
CA GLU A 68 -2.02 14.73 -3.03
C GLU A 68 -1.34 13.89 -1.94
N ILE A 69 -1.96 13.76 -0.76
CA ILE A 69 -1.40 12.95 0.33
C ILE A 69 -1.51 11.46 0.00
N ASN A 70 -2.61 10.99 -0.59
CA ASN A 70 -2.74 9.60 -1.02
C ASN A 70 -1.68 9.22 -2.06
N SER A 71 -1.37 10.10 -3.02
CA SER A 71 -0.30 9.87 -3.98
C SER A 71 1.06 9.71 -3.27
N ARG A 72 1.34 10.54 -2.26
CA ARG A 72 2.54 10.38 -1.42
C ARG A 72 2.53 9.07 -0.63
N ASN A 73 1.38 8.66 -0.09
CA ASN A 73 1.24 7.39 0.64
C ASN A 73 1.51 6.20 -0.28
N GLN A 74 1.04 6.23 -1.53
CA GLN A 74 1.31 5.20 -2.53
C GLN A 74 2.81 5.05 -2.80
N ILE A 75 3.52 6.17 -2.99
CA ILE A 75 4.98 6.16 -3.20
C ILE A 75 5.70 5.56 -1.98
N LEU A 76 5.31 5.97 -0.77
CA LEU A 76 5.90 5.43 0.46
C LEU A 76 5.65 3.93 0.60
N LEU A 77 4.46 3.44 0.24
CA LEU A 77 4.12 2.02 0.28
C LEU A 77 5.01 1.21 -0.68
N ILE A 78 5.17 1.68 -1.92
CA ILE A 78 6.04 1.03 -2.91
C ILE A 78 7.47 0.95 -2.37
N ASN A 79 8.02 2.08 -1.88
CA ASN A 79 9.37 2.10 -1.32
C ASN A 79 9.53 1.14 -0.12
N ASN A 80 8.52 1.06 0.77
CA ASN A 80 8.57 0.10 1.87
C ASN A 80 8.53 -1.36 1.38
N MET A 81 7.78 -1.66 0.32
CA MET A 81 7.76 -3.00 -0.29
C MET A 81 9.10 -3.35 -0.93
N ASP A 82 9.72 -2.40 -1.65
CA ASP A 82 11.02 -2.59 -2.28
C ASP A 82 12.10 -2.92 -1.24
N ILE A 83 12.12 -2.21 -0.10
CA ILE A 83 13.04 -2.48 1.02
C ILE A 83 12.84 -3.89 1.60
N LEU A 84 11.58 -4.34 1.73
CA LEU A 84 11.29 -5.69 2.21
C LEU A 84 11.78 -6.75 1.21
N GLU A 85 11.58 -6.52 -0.09
CA GLU A 85 12.06 -7.42 -1.14
C GLU A 85 13.59 -7.49 -1.18
N GLU A 86 14.28 -6.36 -1.07
CA GLU A 86 15.75 -6.30 -0.96
C GLU A 86 16.26 -7.03 0.27
N THR A 87 15.60 -6.84 1.42
CA THR A 87 15.95 -7.52 2.68
C THR A 87 15.85 -9.04 2.50
N ILE A 88 14.76 -9.54 1.92
CA ILE A 88 14.58 -10.97 1.66
C ILE A 88 15.65 -11.49 0.68
N LYS A 89 15.90 -10.78 -0.42
CA LYS A 89 16.94 -11.16 -1.40
C LYS A 89 18.33 -11.21 -0.78
N SER A 90 18.64 -10.31 0.16
CA SER A 90 19.95 -10.31 0.84
C SER A 90 20.15 -11.48 1.80
N LEU A 91 19.06 -12.04 2.34
CA LEU A 91 19.09 -13.17 3.28
C LEU A 91 19.09 -14.53 2.57
N ILE A 92 18.68 -14.57 1.30
CA ILE A 92 18.59 -15.79 0.50
C ILE A 92 19.79 -15.85 -0.46
N PRO A 93 20.61 -16.91 -0.44
CA PRO A 93 21.68 -17.09 -1.42
C PRO A 93 21.12 -17.02 -2.84
N GLU A 94 21.80 -16.32 -3.76
CA GLU A 94 21.32 -16.06 -5.13
C GLU A 94 20.85 -17.31 -5.88
N GLU A 95 21.40 -18.47 -5.52
CA GLU A 95 21.06 -19.81 -5.98
C GLU A 95 19.57 -20.16 -5.83
N TYR A 96 18.89 -19.64 -4.81
CA TYR A 96 17.48 -19.90 -4.50
C TYR A 96 16.52 -18.82 -5.04
N ILE A 97 17.03 -17.68 -5.53
CA ILE A 97 16.22 -16.56 -6.04
C ILE A 97 15.52 -16.94 -7.36
N ASN A 98 16.07 -17.91 -8.11
CA ASN A 98 15.46 -18.42 -9.34
C ASN A 98 14.23 -19.33 -9.12
N THR A 99 13.90 -19.69 -7.88
CA THR A 99 12.81 -20.64 -7.59
C THR A 99 11.47 -19.95 -7.33
N TYR A 100 11.46 -18.65 -6.99
CA TYR A 100 10.24 -17.92 -6.66
C TYR A 100 10.13 -16.63 -7.48
N SER A 101 9.69 -16.77 -8.73
CA SER A 101 9.17 -15.63 -9.49
C SER A 101 7.73 -15.32 -9.05
N SER A 102 7.37 -14.04 -9.01
CA SER A 102 6.04 -13.51 -8.66
C SER A 102 4.89 -13.99 -9.57
N ASN A 103 5.19 -14.75 -10.62
CA ASN A 103 4.22 -15.33 -11.55
C ASN A 103 4.11 -16.87 -11.45
N GLY A 104 4.72 -17.50 -10.45
CA GLY A 104 4.62 -18.95 -10.21
C GLY A 104 5.19 -19.84 -11.32
N LYS A 105 5.91 -19.27 -12.31
CA LYS A 105 6.56 -20.04 -13.36
C LYS A 105 8.01 -20.30 -12.97
N ILE A 106 8.26 -21.54 -12.57
CA ILE A 106 9.60 -22.13 -12.50
C ILE A 106 10.12 -22.19 -13.93
N LYS A 107 11.12 -21.38 -14.27
CA LYS A 107 11.88 -21.57 -15.51
C LYS A 107 12.68 -22.86 -15.32
N GLY A 108 12.18 -23.95 -15.90
CA GLY A 108 12.85 -25.23 -15.90
C GLY A 108 14.30 -25.07 -16.32
N THR A 109 15.20 -25.53 -15.46
CA THR A 109 16.61 -25.74 -15.78
C THR A 109 16.68 -26.73 -16.93
N SER A 110 16.84 -26.25 -18.16
CA SER A 110 17.35 -27.09 -19.24
C SER A 110 18.82 -27.36 -18.95
N SER A 111 19.06 -28.37 -18.11
CA SER A 111 20.36 -28.99 -17.91
C SER A 111 20.84 -29.56 -19.24
N ILE A 112 21.71 -28.81 -19.89
CA ILE A 112 22.68 -29.36 -20.85
C ILE A 112 23.74 -30.07 -19.99
N PHE A 113 24.12 -31.30 -20.36
CA PHE A 113 25.16 -32.18 -19.81
C PHE A 113 24.75 -33.29 -18.80
N GLY A 114 24.48 -34.49 -19.35
CA GLY A 114 25.43 -35.62 -19.22
C GLY A 114 24.96 -36.95 -18.62
N LYS A 115 25.23 -38.04 -19.37
CA LYS A 115 25.29 -39.50 -19.06
C LYS A 115 23.95 -40.27 -19.05
N LYS A 116 23.81 -41.49 -19.61
CA LYS A 116 24.72 -42.56 -20.11
C LYS A 116 23.84 -43.61 -20.81
N VAL A 117 24.22 -44.15 -21.98
CA VAL A 117 24.65 -45.55 -22.28
C VAL A 117 25.38 -45.52 -23.62
#